data_AF-A0A2N2IGB2-F1
#
_entry.id   AF-A0A2N2IGB2-F1
#
_cell.length_a   1.000
_cell.length_b   1.000
_cell.length_c   1.000
_cell.angle_alpha   90.00
_cell.angle_beta   90.00
_cell.angle_gamma   90.00
#
_symmetry.space_group_name_H-M   'P 1'
#
loop_
_entity.id
_entity.type
_entity.pdbx_description
1 polymer ?
#
loop_
_entity_poly.entity_id
_entity_poly.type
_entity_poly.pdbx_seq_one_letter_code
_entity_poly.pdbx_strand_id
1 'polypeptide(L)' 'DLPTAAVALTSERHTANELEEGLRGASTPVISRIHEDRVLLDVRTLMGDDLTLIAAALSELAAGGDGAR' A
#
# COMPACT_ATOMS: atom_id res chain seq x y z
N ASP A 1 12.07 -6.08 -21.73
CA ASP A 1 11.21 -5.53 -20.67
C ASP A 1 9.90 -5.01 -21.22
N LEU A 2 8.80 -5.23 -20.50
CA LEU A 2 7.51 -4.62 -20.80
C LEU A 2 7.33 -3.42 -19.85
N PRO A 3 7.31 -2.18 -20.36
CA PRO A 3 7.13 -1.00 -19.53
C PRO A 3 5.79 -1.05 -18.79
N THR A 4 5.78 -0.51 -17.58
CA THR A 4 4.58 -0.34 -16.75
C THR A 4 4.67 0.98 -15.98
N ALA A 5 3.54 1.41 -15.43
CA ALA A 5 3.47 2.49 -14.46
C ALA A 5 3.16 1.91 -13.08
N ALA A 6 3.65 2.57 -12.03
CA ALA A 6 3.31 2.22 -10.67
C ALA A 6 3.08 3.50 -9.86
N VAL A 7 2.24 3.38 -8.84
CA VAL A 7 2.09 4.41 -7.80
C VAL A 7 3.07 4.08 -6.69
N ALA A 8 3.94 5.02 -6.34
CA ALA A 8 4.85 4.90 -5.22
C ALA A 8 4.23 5.56 -3.98
N LEU A 9 4.15 4.82 -2.89
CA LEU A 9 3.61 5.25 -1.61
C LEU A 9 4.74 5.40 -0.59
N THR A 10 4.68 6.49 0.16
CA THR A 10 5.55 6.82 1.28
C THR A 10 4.70 7.39 2.42
N SER A 11 5.18 7.26 3.66
CA SER A 11 4.51 7.78 4.84
C SER A 11 5.53 8.47 5.74
N GLU A 12 5.11 9.55 6.38
CA GLU A 12 5.91 10.20 7.43
C GLU A 12 5.87 9.40 8.75
N ARG A 13 4.87 8.53 8.92
CA ARG A 13 4.61 7.78 10.16
C ARG A 13 5.03 6.31 10.10
N HIS A 14 5.26 5.78 8.90
CA HIS A 14 5.49 4.35 8.68
C HIS A 14 6.63 4.17 7.68
N THR A 15 7.52 3.22 7.96
CA THR A 15 8.51 2.73 7.00
C THR A 15 7.83 1.99 5.84
N ALA A 16 8.55 1.77 4.73
CA ALA A 16 8.00 1.01 3.61
C ALA A 16 7.60 -0.43 3.99
N ASN A 17 8.34 -1.06 4.92
CA ASN A 17 8.02 -2.39 5.42
C ASN A 17 6.73 -2.39 6.25
N GLU A 18 6.57 -1.43 7.17
CA GLU A 18 5.35 -1.31 7.98
C GLU A 18 4.13 -0.97 7.12
N LEU A 19 4.31 -0.14 6.09
CA LEU A 19 3.27 0.12 5.09
C LEU A 19 2.85 -1.15 4.36
N GLU A 20 3.82 -1.94 3.87
CA GLU A 20 3.56 -3.19 3.15
C GLU A 20 2.87 -4.22 4.04
N GLU A 21 3.35 -4.39 5.27
CA GLU A 21 2.78 -5.31 6.25
C GLU A 21 1.36 -4.88 6.64
N GLY A 22 1.14 -3.59 6.87
CA GLY A 22 -0.17 -3.01 7.15
C GLY A 22 -1.16 -3.21 6.00
N LEU A 23 -0.72 -2.98 4.77
CA LEU A 23 -1.54 -3.23 3.56
C LEU A 23 -1.88 -4.71 3.39
N ARG A 24 -0.94 -5.61 3.70
CA ARG A 24 -1.17 -7.06 3.67
C ARG A 24 -2.12 -7.52 4.77
N GLY A 25 -2.13 -6.85 5.92
CA GLY A 25 -2.95 -7.16 7.09
C GLY A 25 -4.33 -6.48 7.12
N ALA A 26 -4.62 -5.57 6.19
CA ALA A 26 -5.90 -4.88 6.09
C ALA A 26 -7.07 -5.85 5.84
N SER A 27 -8.31 -5.38 6.04
CA SER A 27 -9.52 -6.20 5.85
C SER A 27 -9.57 -6.87 4.47
N THR A 28 -9.13 -6.16 3.43
CA THR A 28 -8.80 -6.73 2.12
C THR A 28 -7.29 -6.62 1.91
N PRO A 29 -6.55 -7.75 1.88
CA PRO A 29 -5.10 -7.73 1.71
C PRO A 29 -4.68 -7.11 0.37
N VAL A 30 -3.83 -6.08 0.42
CA VAL A 30 -3.21 -5.46 -0.75
C VAL A 30 -1.74 -5.90 -0.83
N ILE A 31 -1.42 -6.71 -1.83
CA ILE A 31 -0.05 -7.19 -2.04
C ILE A 31 0.71 -6.21 -2.92
N SER A 32 1.79 -5.67 -2.39
CA SER A 32 2.61 -4.66 -3.05
C SER A 32 4.07 -5.10 -3.14
N ARG A 33 4.91 -4.26 -3.75
CA ARG A 33 6.35 -4.50 -3.87
C ARG A 33 7.09 -3.36 -3.18
N ILE A 34 8.17 -3.65 -2.46
CA ILE A 34 9.05 -2.60 -1.95
C ILE A 34 10.20 -2.39 -2.92
N HIS A 35 10.48 -1.13 -3.27
CA HIS A 35 11.63 -0.75 -4.07
C HIS A 35 12.11 0.63 -3.62
N GLU A 36 13.43 0.77 -3.39
CA GLU A 36 14.05 2.03 -2.93
C GLU A 36 13.33 2.66 -1.73
N ASP A 37 12.97 1.85 -0.73
CA ASP A 37 12.24 2.26 0.47
C ASP A 37 10.86 2.90 0.19
N ARG A 38 10.19 2.43 -0.86
CA ARG A 38 8.83 2.82 -1.21
C ARG A 38 7.98 1.60 -1.51
N VAL A 39 6.72 1.67 -1.13
CA VAL A 39 5.72 0.69 -1.54
C VAL A 39 5.24 1.02 -2.95
N LEU A 40 5.32 0.07 -3.86
CA LEU A 40 4.89 0.21 -5.25
C LEU A 40 3.63 -0.63 -5.51
N LEU A 41 2.61 0.05 -6.03
CA LEU A 41 1.40 -0.56 -6.58
C LEU A 41 1.48 -0.49 -8.11
N ASP A 42 1.70 -1.64 -8.76
CA ASP A 42 1.82 -1.76 -10.22
C ASP A 42 0.41 -1.75 -10.85
N VAL A 43 0.07 -0.70 -11.59
CA VAL A 43 -1.30 -0.50 -12.09
C VAL A 43 -1.70 -1.55 -13.13
N ARG A 44 -0.72 -2.26 -13.72
CA ARG A 44 -0.96 -3.34 -14.68
C ARG A 44 -1.72 -4.52 -14.08
N THR A 45 -1.67 -4.69 -12.76
CA THR A 45 -2.39 -5.77 -12.06
C THR A 45 -3.66 -5.31 -11.37
N LEU A 46 -4.03 -4.02 -11.49
CA LEU A 46 -5.20 -3.45 -10.84
C LEU A 46 -6.41 -3.39 -11.79
N MET A 47 -7.59 -3.62 -11.23
CA MET A 47 -8.89 -3.42 -11.84
C MET A 47 -9.57 -2.17 -11.28
N GLY A 48 -10.65 -1.71 -11.90
CA GLY A 48 -11.32 -0.45 -11.53
C GLY A 48 -11.76 -0.39 -10.05
N ASP A 49 -12.31 -1.49 -9.54
CA ASP A 49 -12.82 -1.56 -8.16
C ASP A 49 -11.69 -1.69 -7.12
N ASP A 50 -10.49 -2.13 -7.52
CA ASP A 50 -9.35 -2.29 -6.63
C ASP A 50 -8.90 -0.94 -6.03
N LEU A 51 -9.07 0.16 -6.75
CA LEU A 51 -8.70 1.50 -6.27
C LEU A 51 -9.48 1.87 -5.00
N THR A 52 -10.76 1.51 -4.93
CA THR A 52 -11.59 1.77 -3.75
C THR A 52 -11.15 0.90 -2.57
N LEU A 53 -10.80 -0.36 -2.83
CA LEU A 53 -10.31 -1.30 -1.81
C LEU A 53 -8.94 -0.87 -1.27
N ILE A 54 -8.04 -0.40 -2.14
CA ILE A 54 -6.73 0.14 -1.75
C ILE A 54 -6.90 1.40 -0.89
N ALA A 55 -7.80 2.31 -1.27
CA ALA A 55 -8.08 3.50 -0.49
C ALA A 55 -8.64 3.17 0.91
N ALA A 56 -9.50 2.15 1.00
CA ALA A 56 -10.01 1.65 2.27
C ALA A 56 -8.89 1.06 3.15
N ALA A 57 -8.03 0.20 2.58
CA ALA A 57 -6.88 -0.38 3.29
C ALA A 57 -5.91 0.70 3.81
N LEU A 58 -5.62 1.72 3.00
CA LEU A 58 -4.80 2.86 3.42
C LEU A 58 -5.46 3.66 4.55
N SER A 59 -6.79 3.79 4.53
CA SER A 59 -7.55 4.49 5.58
C SER A 59 -7.53 3.71 6.90
N GLU A 60 -7.67 2.37 6.86
CA GLU A 60 -7.54 1.50 8.02
C GLU A 60 -6.16 1.66 8.67
N LEU A 61 -5.11 1.61 7.85
CA LEU A 61 -3.73 1.78 8.32
C LEU A 61 -3.49 3.18 8.91
N ALA A 62 -4.05 4.23 8.30
CA ALA A 62 -3.93 5.58 8.79
C ALA A 62 -4.65 5.81 10.13
N ALA A 63 -5.74 5.08 10.38
CA ALA A 63 -6.52 5.11 11.63
C ALA A 63 -5.91 4.25 12.75
N GLY A 64 -5.22 3.16 12.41
CA GLY A 64 -4.51 2.30 13.37
C GLY A 64 -3.24 2.92 13.96
N GLY A 65 -2.72 4.01 13.37
CA GLY A 65 -1.47 4.67 13.74
C GLY A 65 -1.49 5.49 15.04
N ASP A 66 -2.61 5.59 15.74
CA ASP A 66 -2.71 6.30 17.04
C ASP A 66 -2.41 5.41 18.27
N GLY A 67 -2.07 4.13 18.05
CA GLY A 67 -2.01 3.12 19.13
C GLY A 67 -0.71 2.35 19.33
N ALA A 68 0.35 2.58 18.55
CA ALA A 68 1.61 1.84 18.68
C ALA A 68 2.76 2.80 19.04
N ARG A 69 2.95 3.01 20.34
CA ARG A 69 4.21 3.44 20.96
C ARG A 69 4.71 2.33 21.86
#